data_AF-A0A1G7S7Z9-F1
#
_entry.id   AF-A0A1G7S7Z9-F1
#
_cell.length_a   1.000
_cell.length_b   1.000
_cell.length_c   1.000
_cell.angle_alpha   90.00
_cell.angle_beta   90.00
_cell.angle_gamma   90.00
#
_symmetry.space_group_name_H-M   'P 1'
#
loop_
_entity.id
_entity.type
_entity.pdbx_description
1 polymer ?
#
loop_
_entity_poly.entity_id
_entity_poly.type
_entity_poly.pdbx_seq_one_letter_code
_entity_poly.pdbx_strand_id
1 'polypeptide(L)'
;MEIKKQVMTMAWAEYRKQVGQGFAFSRKLFAAHLSCAWDVCRALAMQAQIEAQEAAKLSSGNALERRAAEIRADLRALETADFVDWRAHGQLSAQLFSLAA
;
A
#
# COMPACT_ATOMS: atom_id res chain seq x y z
N MET A 1 18.65 7.42 1.63
CA MET A 1 18.63 8.63 2.50
C MET A 1 17.20 9.08 2.87
N GLU A 2 16.17 8.43 2.32
CA GLU A 2 14.77 8.88 2.38
C GLU A 2 14.01 8.45 3.65
N ILE A 3 14.25 7.22 4.13
CA ILE A 3 13.65 6.69 5.37
C ILE A 3 13.95 7.59 6.57
N LYS A 4 15.19 8.08 6.72
CA LYS A 4 15.55 8.96 7.85
C LYS A 4 14.72 10.25 7.85
N LYS A 5 14.47 10.84 6.67
CA LYS A 5 13.65 12.04 6.52
C LYS A 5 12.17 11.75 6.83
N GLN A 6 11.65 10.63 6.34
CA GLN A 6 10.27 10.19 6.60
C GLN A 6 10.02 9.93 8.10
N VAL A 7 10.94 9.21 8.75
CA VAL A 7 10.87 8.93 10.20
C VAL A 7 10.85 10.23 11.00
N MET A 8 11.73 11.19 10.69
CA MET A 8 11.76 12.48 11.38
C MET A 8 10.48 13.29 11.17
N THR A 9 9.96 13.35 9.94
CA THR A 9 8.71 14.06 9.64
C THR A 9 7.52 13.45 10.37
N MET A 10 7.40 12.12 10.36
CA MET A 10 6.30 11.41 11.00
C MET A 10 6.36 11.53 12.52
N ALA A 11 7.54 11.31 13.12
CA ALA A 11 7.74 11.47 14.55
C ALA A 11 7.44 12.90 15.01
N TRP A 12 7.84 13.90 14.24
CA TRP A 12 7.57 15.31 14.56
C TRP A 12 6.08 15.65 14.45
N ALA A 13 5.39 15.14 13.42
CA ALA A 13 3.96 15.38 13.22
C ALA A 13 3.13 14.81 14.39
N GLU A 14 3.40 13.56 14.80
CA GLU A 14 2.70 12.92 15.91
C GLU A 14 3.02 13.58 17.26
N TYR A 15 4.28 13.92 17.48
CA TYR A 15 4.69 14.63 18.68
C TYR A 15 4.02 16.00 18.82
N ARG A 16 3.89 16.78 17.73
CA ARG A 16 3.23 18.09 17.77
C ARG A 16 1.73 17.99 18.06
N LYS A 17 1.05 16.92 17.68
CA LYS A 17 -0.36 16.72 18.04
C LYS A 17 -0.53 16.65 19.55
N GLN A 18 0.41 16.02 20.25
CA GLN A 18 0.38 15.97 21.72
C GLN A 18 0.82 17.28 22.36
N VAL A 19 1.87 17.94 21.88
CA VAL A 19 2.26 19.26 22.39
C VAL A 19 1.13 20.29 22.21
N GLY A 20 0.40 20.23 21.09
CA GLY A 20 -0.78 21.06 20.83
C GLY A 20 -1.97 20.81 21.77
N GLN A 21 -1.96 19.72 22.54
CA GLN A 21 -2.95 19.40 23.57
C GLN A 21 -2.52 19.86 24.99
N GLY A 22 -1.47 20.68 25.09
CA GLY A 22 -1.01 21.25 26.36
C GLY A 22 0.12 20.47 27.04
N PHE A 23 0.68 19.45 26.40
CA PHE A 23 1.85 18.74 26.91
C PHE A 23 3.14 19.56 26.68
N ALA A 24 3.96 19.70 27.73
CA ALA A 24 5.26 20.36 27.63
C ALA A 24 6.25 19.55 26.78
N PHE A 25 7.25 20.24 26.21
CA PHE A 25 8.28 19.59 25.41
C PHE A 25 9.02 18.52 26.24
N SER A 26 9.00 17.26 25.78
CA SER A 26 9.66 16.12 26.41
C SER A 26 10.52 15.36 25.39
N ARG A 27 11.84 15.36 25.63
CA ARG A 27 12.80 14.59 24.82
C ARG A 27 12.52 13.09 24.86
N LYS A 28 12.05 12.57 26.00
CA LYS A 28 11.68 11.16 26.17
C LYS A 28 10.47 10.80 25.31
N LEU A 29 9.46 11.67 25.30
CA LEU A 29 8.26 11.48 24.48
C LEU A 29 8.61 11.54 22.99
N PHE A 30 9.40 12.54 22.58
CA PHE A 30 9.85 12.62 21.19
C PHE A 30 10.68 11.40 20.75
N ALA A 31 11.55 10.87 21.63
CA ALA A 31 12.30 9.64 21.36
C ALA A 31 11.40 8.40 21.18
N ALA A 32 10.30 8.30 21.94
CA ALA A 32 9.31 7.23 21.76
C ALA A 32 8.62 7.33 20.39
N HIS A 33 8.23 8.54 19.96
CA HIS A 33 7.66 8.75 18.63
C HIS A 33 8.67 8.45 17.51
N LEU A 34 9.96 8.76 17.71
CA LEU A 34 11.02 8.39 16.75
C LEU A 34 11.16 6.88 16.61
N SER A 35 11.14 6.13 17.71
CA SER A 35 11.22 4.67 17.67
C SER A 35 10.03 4.06 16.93
N CYS A 36 8.81 4.50 17.26
CA CYS A 36 7.60 4.03 16.58
C CYS A 36 7.63 4.38 15.08
N ALA A 37 8.05 5.60 14.74
CA ALA A 37 8.15 6.02 13.35
C ALA A 37 9.17 5.21 12.56
N TRP A 38 10.28 4.84 13.20
CA TRP A 38 11.29 3.96 12.61
C TRP A 38 10.74 2.57 12.28
N ASP A 39 9.98 1.97 13.20
CA ASP A 39 9.38 0.66 13.00
C ASP A 39 8.35 0.66 11.88
N VAL A 40 7.49 1.69 11.83
CA VAL A 40 6.51 1.86 10.74
C VAL A 40 7.20 2.03 9.39
N CYS A 41 8.21 2.90 9.28
CA CYS A 41 8.92 3.09 8.03
C CYS A 41 9.66 1.82 7.57
N ARG A 42 10.19 1.01 8.51
CA ARG A 42 10.77 -0.29 8.16
C ARG A 42 9.73 -1.28 7.67
N ALA A 43 8.58 -1.37 8.33
CA ALA A 43 7.48 -2.25 7.92
C ALA A 43 6.97 -1.89 6.51
N LEU A 44 6.79 -0.60 6.22
CA LEU A 44 6.38 -0.12 4.90
C LEU A 44 7.43 -0.43 3.83
N ALA A 45 8.72 -0.27 4.14
CA ALA A 45 9.79 -0.61 3.21
C ALA A 45 9.84 -2.11 2.91
N MET A 46 9.64 -2.96 3.92
CA MET A 46 9.54 -4.42 3.76
C MET A 46 8.32 -4.80 2.92
N GLN A 47 7.16 -4.18 3.19
CA GLN A 47 5.94 -4.41 2.42
C GLN A 47 6.11 -4.04 0.95
N ALA A 48 6.68 -2.87 0.66
CA ALA A 48 6.97 -2.45 -0.72
C ALA A 48 7.94 -3.42 -1.43
N GLN A 49 8.88 -4.02 -0.69
CA GLN A 49 9.78 -5.03 -1.22
C GLN A 49 9.05 -6.34 -1.54
N ILE A 50 8.11 -6.77 -0.69
CA ILE A 50 7.26 -7.94 -0.93
C ILE A 50 6.38 -7.71 -2.17
N GLU A 51 5.71 -6.57 -2.26
CA GLU A 51 4.87 -6.19 -3.41
C GLU A 51 5.68 -6.14 -4.70
N ALA A 52 6.89 -5.57 -4.67
CA ALA A 52 7.78 -5.58 -5.82
C ALA A 52 8.22 -7.00 -6.22
N GLN A 53 8.44 -7.90 -5.25
CA GLN A 53 8.76 -9.30 -5.52
C GLN A 53 7.57 -10.07 -6.09
N GLU A 54 6.34 -9.80 -5.63
CA GLU A 54 5.12 -10.38 -6.19
C GLU A 54 4.87 -9.89 -7.62
N ALA A 55 5.03 -8.60 -7.88
CA ALA A 55 4.99 -8.03 -9.22
C ALA A 55 6.06 -8.64 -10.15
N ALA A 56 7.27 -8.87 -9.64
CA ALA A 56 8.34 -9.52 -10.40
C ALA A 56 8.05 -11.01 -10.68
N LYS A 57 7.41 -11.75 -9.76
CA LYS A 57 6.99 -13.14 -10.01
C LYS A 57 5.93 -13.25 -11.10
N LEU A 58 5.11 -12.21 -11.26
CA LEU A 58 4.16 -12.11 -12.36
C LEU A 58 4.82 -11.77 -13.70
N SER A 59 6.11 -11.43 -13.76
CA SER A 59 6.78 -10.93 -14.99
C SER A 59 7.10 -12.00 -16.05
N SER A 60 6.75 -13.27 -15.84
CA SER A 60 6.80 -14.23 -16.95
C SER A 60 5.56 -14.02 -17.82
N GLY A 61 5.72 -13.89 -19.15
CA GLY A 61 4.60 -13.64 -20.06
C GLY A 61 3.41 -14.59 -19.84
N ASN A 62 3.69 -15.87 -19.55
CA ASN A 62 2.66 -16.86 -19.22
C ASN A 62 1.90 -16.57 -17.92
N ALA A 63 2.49 -15.90 -16.93
CA ALA A 63 1.83 -15.53 -15.69
C ALA A 63 0.94 -14.29 -15.86
N LEU A 64 1.39 -13.29 -16.64
CA LEU A 64 0.54 -12.15 -17.04
C LEU A 64 -0.65 -12.60 -17.87
N GLU A 65 -0.43 -13.51 -18.83
CA GLU A 65 -1.49 -14.05 -19.68
C GLU A 65 -2.52 -14.84 -18.86
N ARG A 66 -2.08 -15.69 -17.92
CA ARG A 66 -2.99 -16.38 -17.00
C ARG A 66 -3.75 -15.40 -16.13
N ARG A 67 -3.08 -14.40 -15.56
CA ARG A 67 -3.74 -13.41 -14.71
C ARG A 67 -4.77 -12.58 -15.49
N ALA A 68 -4.45 -12.20 -16.72
CA ALA A 68 -5.39 -11.54 -17.62
C ALA A 68 -6.57 -12.45 -17.99
N ALA A 69 -6.35 -13.75 -18.18
CA ALA A 69 -7.41 -14.72 -18.43
C ALA A 69 -8.33 -14.89 -17.20
N GLU A 70 -7.78 -14.96 -15.99
CA GLU A 70 -8.53 -15.00 -14.72
C GLU A 70 -9.41 -13.76 -14.57
N ILE A 71 -8.84 -12.56 -14.74
CA ILE A 71 -9.60 -11.30 -14.60
C ILE A 71 -10.72 -11.20 -15.64
N ARG A 72 -10.51 -11.68 -16.88
CA ARG A 72 -11.58 -11.73 -17.90
C ARG A 72 -12.68 -12.72 -17.52
N ALA A 73 -12.34 -13.83 -16.87
CA ALA A 73 -13.33 -14.80 -16.38
C ALA A 73 -14.16 -14.20 -15.24
N ASP A 74 -13.50 -13.51 -14.29
CA ASP A 74 -14.16 -12.83 -13.17
C ASP A 74 -15.08 -11.69 -13.65
N LEU A 75 -14.64 -10.91 -14.64
CA LEU A 75 -15.47 -9.89 -15.28
C LEU A 75 -16.72 -10.50 -15.93
N ARG A 76 -16.57 -11.59 -16.68
CA ARG A 76 -17.72 -12.30 -17.25
C ARG A 76 -18.66 -12.82 -16.18
N ALA A 77 -18.14 -13.37 -15.08
CA ALA A 77 -18.96 -13.86 -13.98
C ALA A 77 -19.78 -12.74 -13.33
N LEU A 78 -19.20 -11.54 -13.17
CA LEU A 78 -19.91 -10.36 -12.68
C LEU A 78 -20.97 -9.86 -13.68
N GLU A 79 -20.67 -9.91 -14.98
CA GLU A 79 -21.59 -9.49 -16.05
C GLU A 79 -22.78 -10.43 -16.22
N THR A 80 -22.62 -11.71 -15.88
CA THR A 80 -23.69 -12.72 -15.93
C THR A 80 -24.39 -12.93 -14.58
N ALA A 81 -24.02 -12.18 -13.54
CA ALA A 81 -24.67 -12.25 -12.24
C ALA A 81 -26.02 -11.51 -12.25
N ASP A 82 -26.96 -11.97 -11.43
CA ASP A 82 -28.27 -11.32 -11.27
C ASP A 82 -28.16 -9.87 -10.74
N PHE A 83 -27.04 -9.55 -10.08
CA PHE A 83 -26.69 -8.20 -9.64
C PHE A 83 -25.23 -7.91 -9.99
N VAL A 84 -25.02 -6.87 -10.80
CA VAL A 84 -23.68 -6.44 -11.20
C VAL A 84 -23.10 -5.46 -10.17
N ASP A 85 -22.08 -5.91 -9.44
CA ASP A 85 -21.28 -5.01 -8.61
C ASP A 85 -20.33 -4.17 -9.50
N TRP A 86 -20.81 -3.00 -9.92
CA TRP A 86 -20.06 -2.07 -10.76
C TRP A 86 -18.75 -1.59 -10.14
N ARG A 87 -18.62 -1.59 -8.81
CA ARG A 87 -17.37 -1.22 -8.14
C ARG A 87 -16.33 -2.32 -8.33
N ALA A 88 -16.72 -3.57 -8.13
CA ALA A 88 -15.86 -4.72 -8.39
C ALA A 88 -15.49 -4.82 -9.89
N HIS A 89 -16.47 -4.58 -10.77
CA HIS A 89 -16.26 -4.55 -12.22
C HIS A 89 -15.23 -3.49 -12.64
N GLY A 90 -15.36 -2.26 -12.13
CA GLY A 90 -14.42 -1.18 -12.41
C GLY A 90 -12.99 -1.47 -11.92
N GLN A 91 -12.86 -2.11 -10.74
CA GLN A 91 -11.56 -2.51 -10.20
C GLN A 91 -10.88 -3.58 -11.06
N LEU A 92 -11.62 -4.60 -11.49
CA LEU A 92 -11.11 -5.67 -12.34
C LEU A 92 -10.76 -5.16 -13.75
N SER A 93 -11.56 -4.25 -14.31
CA SER A 93 -11.27 -3.60 -15.58
C SER A 93 -9.99 -2.77 -15.52
N ALA A 94 -9.77 -2.02 -14.44
CA ALA A 94 -8.54 -1.27 -14.23
C ALA A 94 -7.31 -2.20 -14.08
N GLN A 95 -7.44 -3.30 -13.33
CA GLN A 95 -6.39 -4.31 -13.22
C GLN A 95 -6.04 -4.94 -14.57
N LEU A 96 -7.05 -5.25 -15.41
CA LEU A 96 -6.82 -5.81 -16.74
C LEU A 96 -6.08 -4.82 -17.65
N PHE A 97 -6.43 -3.54 -17.59
CA PHE A 97 -5.74 -2.49 -18.35
C PHE A 97 -4.28 -2.34 -17.92
N SER A 98 -4.01 -2.33 -16.61
CA SER A 98 -2.65 -2.23 -16.07
C SER A 98 -1.76 -3.44 -16.35
N LEU A 99 -2.34 -4.61 -16.66
CA LEU A 99 -1.58 -5.80 -17.06
C LEU A 99 -1.19 -5.81 -18.55
N ALA A 100 -1.83 -4.98 -19.37
CA ALA A 100 -1.57 -4.86 -20.81
C ALA A 100 -0.65 -3.68 -21.16
N ALA A 101 -0.27 -2.85 -20.18
CA ALA A 101 0.64 -1.72 -20.30
C ALA A 101 2.07 -2.11 -19.89
#